data_AF-A0A7V5PH83-F1
#
_entry.id   AF-A0A7V5PH83-F1
#
_cell.length_a   1.000
_cell.length_b   1.000
_cell.length_c   1.000
_cell.angle_alpha   90.00
_cell.angle_beta   90.00
_cell.angle_gamma   90.00
#
_symmetry.space_group_name_H-M   'P 1'
#
loop_
_entity.id
_entity.type
_entity.pdbx_description
1 polymer ?
#
loop_
_entity_poly.entity_id
_entity_poly.type
_entity_poly.pdbx_seq_one_letter_code
_entity_poly.pdbx_strand_id
1 'polypeptide(L)' 'MNLKGKVEVVGLSDTGRVRTHNEDSIGEDMEIGAVVLADGMGGYKGG' A
#
# COMPACT_ATOMS: atom_id res chain seq x y z
N MET A 1 8.31 8.39 -20.89
CA MET A 1 9.40 8.66 -19.93
C MET A 1 9.58 7.40 -19.10
N ASN A 2 10.78 6.80 -19.05
CA ASN A 2 11.03 5.55 -18.29
C ASN A 2 11.51 5.90 -16.87
N LEU A 3 10.84 5.34 -15.85
CA LEU A 3 11.09 5.56 -14.42
C LEU A 3 11.97 4.49 -13.77
N LYS A 4 12.27 3.39 -14.48
CA LYS A 4 13.08 2.27 -13.99
C LYS A 4 14.46 2.74 -13.53
N GLY A 5 14.81 2.45 -12.28
CA GLY A 5 16.09 2.81 -11.66
C GLY A 5 16.30 4.30 -11.40
N LYS A 6 15.25 5.13 -11.55
CA LYS A 6 15.31 6.58 -11.28
C LYS A 6 14.52 7.01 -10.05
N VAL A 7 13.60 6.15 -9.61
CA VAL A 7 12.75 6.37 -8.45
C VAL A 7 12.89 5.18 -7.53
N GLU A 8 13.16 5.45 -6.26
CA GLU A 8 13.07 4.51 -5.17
C GLU A 8 11.70 4.69 -4.51
N VAL A 9 10.99 3.59 -4.28
CA VAL A 9 9.67 3.58 -3.63
C VAL A 9 9.81 2.83 -2.30
N VAL A 10 9.22 3.38 -1.25
CA VAL A 10 9.22 2.80 0.09
C VAL A 10 7.80 2.89 0.64
N GLY A 11 7.23 1.76 1.02
CA GLY A 11 5.93 1.66 1.67
C GLY A 11 6.08 1.40 3.17
N LEU A 12 5.32 2.13 3.99
CA LEU A 12 5.18 1.89 5.42
C LEU A 12 3.71 2.09 5.80
N SER A 13 3.14 1.13 6.52
CA SER A 13 1.82 1.25 7.13
C SER A 13 1.87 0.77 8.57
N ASP A 14 0.99 1.33 9.41
CA ASP A 14 0.90 1.07 10.84
C ASP A 14 -0.57 0.98 11.26
N THR A 15 -0.90 0.04 12.14
CA THR A 15 -2.28 -0.14 12.63
C THR A 15 -2.78 1.08 13.42
N GLY A 16 -1.88 1.92 13.90
CA GLY A 16 -2.16 2.98 14.85
C GLY A 16 -2.40 2.45 16.25
N ARG A 17 -3.04 3.28 17.09
CA ARG A 17 -3.16 3.04 18.53
C ARG A 17 -4.50 2.42 18.98
N VAL A 18 -5.53 2.50 18.14
CA VAL A 18 -6.91 2.19 18.52
C VAL A 18 -7.41 0.90 17.87
N ARG A 19 -7.05 0.65 16.60
CA ARG A 19 -7.43 -0.57 15.90
C ARG A 19 -6.55 -1.74 16.35
N THR A 20 -7.10 -2.95 16.31
CA THR A 20 -6.35 -4.20 16.53
C THR A 20 -5.85 -4.83 15.25
N HIS A 21 -6.35 -4.37 14.10
CA HIS A 21 -6.00 -4.87 12.79
C HIS A 21 -5.85 -3.71 11.81
N ASN A 22 -4.81 -3.76 10.98
CA ASN A 22 -4.60 -2.82 9.90
C ASN A 22 -5.25 -3.38 8.64
N GLU A 23 -6.15 -2.61 8.04
CA GLU A 23 -6.82 -2.97 6.78
C GLU A 23 -6.20 -2.24 5.57
N ASP A 24 -5.19 -1.38 5.80
CA ASP A 24 -4.46 -0.73 4.73
C ASP A 24 -3.58 -1.73 3.95
N SER A 25 -3.46 -1.52 2.64
CA SER A 25 -2.54 -2.26 1.77
C SER A 25 -1.76 -1.30 0.88
N ILE A 26 -0.44 -1.53 0.77
CA ILE A 26 0.46 -0.79 -0.11
C ILE A 26 1.04 -1.77 -1.13
N GLY A 27 1.07 -1.39 -2.41
CA GLY A 27 1.66 -2.19 -3.47
C GLY A 27 2.35 -1.32 -4.52
N GLU A 28 3.31 -1.89 -5.22
CA GLU A 28 4.06 -1.23 -6.29
C GLU A 28 4.33 -2.19 -7.44
N ASP A 29 4.35 -1.65 -8.66
CA ASP A 29 4.82 -2.33 -9.86
C ASP A 29 5.72 -1.37 -10.63
N MET A 30 7.04 -1.55 -10.45
CA MET A 30 8.05 -0.70 -11.06
C MET A 30 8.31 -1.04 -12.53
N GLU A 31 7.75 -2.13 -13.05
CA GLU A 31 7.80 -2.45 -14.48
C GLU A 31 6.87 -1.52 -15.27
N ILE A 32 5.67 -1.27 -14.74
CA ILE A 32 4.69 -0.33 -15.32
C ILE A 32 4.73 1.06 -14.70
N GLY A 33 5.48 1.25 -13.61
CA GLY A 33 5.61 2.54 -12.91
C GLY A 33 4.39 2.92 -12.08
N ALA A 34 3.74 1.93 -11.45
CA ALA A 34 2.56 2.11 -10.62
C ALA A 34 2.89 1.96 -9.12
N VAL A 35 2.20 2.75 -8.30
CA VAL A 35 2.19 2.62 -6.84
C VAL A 35 0.74 2.79 -6.39
N VAL A 36 0.29 1.96 -5.45
CA VAL A 36 -1.10 1.89 -4.99
C VAL A 36 -1.14 1.89 -3.47
N LEU A 37 -2.08 2.67 -2.93
CA LEU A 37 -2.51 2.62 -1.54
C LEU A 37 -4.02 2.34 -1.53
N ALA A 38 -4.43 1.32 -0.77
CA ALA A 38 -5.83 0.97 -0.56
C ALA A 38 -6.15 0.97 0.94
N ASP A 39 -7.16 1.74 1.35
CA ASP A 39 -7.73 1.77 2.70
C ASP A 39 -8.89 0.75 2.76
N GLY A 40 -8.63 -0.40 3.38
CA GLY A 40 -9.59 -1.47 3.52
C GLY A 40 -10.69 -1.14 4.52
N MET A 41 -11.91 -1.61 4.26
CA MET A 41 -13.05 -1.42 5.14
C MET A 41 -13.93 -2.67 5.20
N GLY A 42 -14.50 -2.96 6.38
CA GLY A 42 -15.46 -4.05 6.57
C GLY A 42 -15.02 -5.16 7.52
N GLY A 43 -13.81 -5.08 8.09
CA GLY A 43 -13.28 -6.04 9.04
C GLY A 43 -12.72 -7.31 8.39
N TYR A 44 -12.38 -8.32 9.22
CA TYR A 44 -11.79 -9.62 8.83
C TYR A 44 -12.55 -10.44 7.75
N LYS A 45 -13.70 -9.95 7.25
CA LYS A 45 -14.50 -10.55 6.17
C LYS A 45 -15.00 -9.52 5.15
N GLY A 46 -14.49 -8.29 5.18
CA GLY A 46 -14.81 -7.26 4.22
C GLY A 46 -14.01 -7.45 2.94
N GLY A 47 -14.55 -8.23 2.00
CA GLY A 47 -14.08 -8.31 0.60
C GLY A 47 -12.76 -9.04 0.40
#